data_AF-A0A847FUH9-F1
#
_entry.id   AF-A0A847FUH9-F1
#
_cell.length_a   1.000
_cell.length_b   1.000
_cell.length_c   1.000
_cell.angle_alpha   90.00
_cell.angle_beta   90.00
_cell.angle_gamma   90.00
#
_symmetry.space_group_name_H-M   'P 1'
#
loop_
_entity.id
_entity.type
_entity.pdbx_description
1 polymer ?
#
loop_
_entity_poly.entity_id
_entity_poly.type
_entity_poly.pdbx_seq_one_letter_code
_entity_poly.pdbx_strand_id
1 'polypeptide(L)'
;MSDSLQATELMRRGQAAARVGRRDEARGYLREAVALDPGNVEAWLDLAGVEDDPARKRACFQTALDLDPGNEQARLGLEMLDEDPPATAEDELEAVLAAASRRLDEAVGPPPPDELSPDDEVLYCANHPNVETMLRCNRCGKPICTRCAKLTPVGYRCRECLGQQQAVFYTGGALDYVLGGAVALVLGGLASFLMSAIGFWFFALILGPTIGIAIAEAVRFVVRRRRSRYLAAVVAVSMVVGAIPALLLSLGSIWSLLISGLFLVLAVGAAAARLR
;
A
#
# COMPACT_ATOMS: atom_id res chain seq x y z
N MET A 1 4.45 -49.53 -6.01
CA MET A 1 5.63 -49.10 -5.21
C MET A 1 5.92 -47.61 -5.36
N SER A 2 5.83 -47.01 -6.56
CA SER A 2 5.96 -45.54 -6.71
C SER A 2 4.85 -44.79 -5.97
N ASP A 3 3.60 -45.24 -6.11
CA ASP A 3 2.42 -44.52 -5.60
C ASP A 3 2.35 -44.52 -4.07
N SER A 4 2.76 -45.60 -3.41
CA SER A 4 2.81 -45.70 -1.93
C SER A 4 3.89 -44.78 -1.32
N LEU A 5 5.02 -44.60 -2.01
CA LEU A 5 6.08 -43.66 -1.59
C LEU A 5 5.61 -42.20 -1.76
N GLN A 6 4.89 -41.92 -2.85
CA GLN A 6 4.31 -40.61 -3.09
C GLN A 6 3.20 -40.25 -2.08
N ALA A 7 2.34 -41.22 -1.72
CA ALA A 7 1.34 -41.06 -0.68
C ALA A 7 1.98 -40.70 0.68
N THR A 8 3.06 -41.40 1.05
CA THR A 8 3.79 -41.14 2.30
C THR A 8 4.39 -39.72 2.35
N GLU A 9 4.92 -39.23 1.23
CA GLU A 9 5.46 -37.87 1.15
C GLU A 9 4.34 -36.81 1.28
N LEU A 10 3.19 -37.04 0.65
CA LEU A 10 2.03 -36.15 0.78
C LEU A 10 1.50 -36.10 2.21
N MET A 11 1.44 -37.24 2.91
CA MET A 11 1.08 -37.29 4.33
C MET A 11 2.01 -36.43 5.18
N ARG A 12 3.34 -36.56 5.01
CA ARG A 12 4.31 -35.75 5.76
C ARG A 12 4.12 -34.26 5.54
N ARG A 13 3.83 -33.84 4.31
CA ARG A 13 3.51 -32.44 3.98
C ARG A 13 2.22 -31.98 4.64
N GLY A 14 1.18 -32.82 4.60
CA GLY A 14 -0.10 -32.59 5.28
C GLY A 14 0.08 -32.37 6.78
N GLN A 15 0.77 -33.29 7.46
CA GLN A 15 1.08 -33.19 8.89
C GLN A 15 1.89 -31.94 9.23
N ALA A 16 2.88 -31.58 8.39
CA ALA A 16 3.68 -30.36 8.60
C ALA A 16 2.83 -29.08 8.44
N ALA A 17 1.96 -29.02 7.43
CA ALA A 17 1.05 -27.89 7.23
C ALA A 17 0.05 -27.74 8.39
N ALA A 18 -0.47 -28.86 8.91
CA ALA A 18 -1.37 -28.88 10.05
C ALA A 18 -0.73 -28.29 11.31
N ARG A 19 0.54 -28.64 11.61
CA ARG A 19 1.28 -28.12 12.77
C ARG A 19 1.51 -26.60 12.74
N VAL A 20 1.55 -26.01 11.55
CA VAL A 20 1.73 -24.55 11.36
C VAL A 20 0.37 -23.84 11.26
N GLY A 21 -0.74 -24.56 11.48
CA GLY A 21 -2.10 -23.99 11.45
C GLY A 21 -2.68 -23.80 10.05
N ARG A 22 -2.01 -24.28 8.99
CA ARG A 22 -2.50 -24.20 7.60
C ARG A 22 -3.42 -25.37 7.29
N ARG A 23 -4.62 -25.37 7.90
CA ARG A 23 -5.56 -26.50 7.83
C ARG A 23 -6.03 -26.82 6.40
N ASP A 24 -6.26 -25.81 5.56
CA ASP A 24 -6.73 -26.01 4.18
C ASP A 24 -5.68 -26.67 3.28
N GLU A 25 -4.42 -26.21 3.35
CA GLU A 25 -3.30 -26.83 2.64
C GLU A 25 -3.09 -28.28 3.12
N ALA A 26 -3.14 -28.50 4.44
CA ALA A 26 -3.00 -29.82 5.03
C ALA A 26 -4.07 -30.81 4.50
N ARG A 27 -5.32 -30.36 4.48
CA ARG A 27 -6.47 -31.11 3.95
C ARG A 27 -6.30 -31.44 2.47
N GLY A 28 -5.75 -30.53 1.68
CA GLY A 28 -5.42 -30.75 0.27
C GLY A 28 -4.43 -31.91 0.10
N TYR A 29 -3.28 -31.84 0.78
CA TYR A 29 -2.26 -32.90 0.71
C TYR A 29 -2.77 -34.25 1.19
N LEU A 30 -3.56 -34.28 2.27
CA LEU A 30 -4.07 -35.52 2.84
C LEU A 30 -5.15 -36.16 1.97
N ARG A 31 -5.98 -35.38 1.26
CA ARG A 31 -6.92 -35.91 0.26
C ARG A 31 -6.20 -36.55 -0.92
N GLU A 32 -5.12 -35.95 -1.40
CA GLU A 32 -4.30 -36.55 -2.45
C GLU A 32 -3.62 -37.84 -1.95
N ALA A 33 -3.17 -37.86 -0.70
CA ALA A 33 -2.56 -39.05 -0.10
C ALA A 33 -3.53 -40.25 -0.04
N VAL A 34 -4.76 -40.05 0.47
CA VAL A 34 -5.77 -41.14 0.51
C VAL A 34 -6.27 -41.53 -0.88
N ALA A 35 -6.20 -40.64 -1.87
CA ALA A 35 -6.55 -40.97 -3.25
C ALA A 35 -5.50 -41.87 -3.93
N LEU A 36 -4.21 -41.70 -3.58
CA LEU A 36 -3.12 -42.53 -4.09
C LEU A 36 -3.03 -43.88 -3.37
N ASP A 37 -3.29 -43.91 -2.06
CA ASP A 37 -3.29 -45.13 -1.27
C ASP A 37 -4.54 -45.20 -0.36
N PRO A 38 -5.68 -45.67 -0.91
CA PRO A 38 -6.92 -45.76 -0.15
C PRO A 38 -6.87 -46.74 1.03
N GLY A 39 -5.89 -47.64 1.07
CA GLY A 39 -5.72 -48.65 2.12
C GLY A 39 -4.93 -48.16 3.34
N ASN A 40 -4.44 -46.91 3.32
CA ASN A 40 -3.61 -46.37 4.39
C ASN A 40 -4.45 -45.76 5.52
N VAL A 41 -4.55 -46.48 6.64
CA VAL A 41 -5.31 -46.07 7.84
C VAL A 41 -4.81 -44.74 8.41
N GLU A 42 -3.49 -44.53 8.47
CA GLU A 42 -2.88 -43.32 9.05
C GLU A 42 -3.23 -42.07 8.23
N ALA A 43 -3.31 -42.19 6.90
CA ALA A 43 -3.71 -41.09 6.02
C ALA A 43 -5.17 -40.66 6.26
N TRP A 44 -6.07 -41.62 6.49
CA TRP A 44 -7.46 -41.34 6.84
C TRP A 44 -7.60 -40.68 8.22
N LEU A 45 -6.82 -41.12 9.21
CA LEU A 45 -6.77 -40.52 10.55
C LEU A 45 -6.24 -39.08 10.51
N ASP A 46 -5.16 -38.84 9.77
CA ASP A 46 -4.59 -37.50 9.58
C ASP A 46 -5.60 -36.56 8.89
N LEU A 47 -6.31 -37.06 7.87
CA LEU A 47 -7.35 -36.30 7.18
C LEU A 47 -8.51 -35.93 8.12
N ALA A 48 -8.96 -36.87 8.95
CA ALA A 48 -9.99 -36.62 9.96
C ALA A 48 -9.55 -35.53 10.96
N GLY A 49 -8.25 -35.47 11.32
CA GLY A 49 -7.71 -34.47 12.23
C GLY A 49 -7.78 -33.03 11.72
N VAL A 50 -7.80 -32.83 10.39
CA VAL A 50 -7.79 -31.50 9.76
C VAL A 50 -9.14 -31.11 9.13
N GLU A 51 -10.10 -32.02 9.02
CA GLU A 51 -11.43 -31.76 8.47
C GLU A 51 -12.33 -31.05 9.51
N ASP A 52 -13.02 -30.00 9.08
CA ASP A 52 -13.86 -29.18 9.96
C ASP A 52 -15.34 -29.63 9.94
N ASP A 53 -15.79 -30.21 8.83
CA ASP A 53 -17.17 -30.70 8.66
C ASP A 53 -17.37 -32.01 9.44
N PRO A 54 -18.26 -32.04 10.46
CA PRO A 54 -18.49 -33.23 11.29
C PRO A 54 -18.87 -34.47 10.46
N ALA A 55 -19.66 -34.28 9.39
CA ALA A 55 -20.10 -35.39 8.55
C ALA A 55 -18.94 -36.04 7.78
N ARG A 56 -18.03 -35.23 7.22
CA ARG A 56 -16.84 -35.72 6.50
C ARG A 56 -15.80 -36.31 7.44
N LYS A 57 -15.63 -35.71 8.61
CA LYS A 57 -14.72 -36.21 9.65
C LYS A 57 -15.15 -37.60 10.13
N ARG A 58 -16.46 -37.78 10.33
CA ARG A 58 -17.07 -39.08 10.66
C ARG A 58 -16.80 -40.13 9.59
N ALA A 59 -16.98 -39.78 8.31
CA ALA A 59 -16.70 -40.69 7.20
C ALA A 59 -15.24 -41.16 7.19
N CYS A 60 -14.28 -40.27 7.47
CA CYS A 60 -12.86 -40.62 7.53
C CYS A 60 -12.57 -41.64 8.66
N PHE A 61 -13.14 -41.46 9.85
CA PHE A 61 -12.98 -42.43 10.94
C PHE A 61 -13.66 -43.77 10.66
N GLN A 62 -14.83 -43.76 10.01
CA GLN A 62 -15.50 -45.00 9.58
C GLN A 62 -14.64 -45.77 8.58
N THR A 63 -14.08 -45.09 7.56
CA THR A 63 -13.17 -45.74 6.60
C THR A 63 -11.91 -46.27 7.27
N ALA A 64 -11.35 -45.56 8.27
CA ALA A 64 -10.22 -46.07 9.04
C ALA A 64 -10.56 -47.35 9.81
N LEU A 65 -11.77 -47.47 10.38
CA LEU A 65 -12.25 -48.67 11.07
C LEU A 65 -12.60 -49.81 10.10
N ASP A 66 -13.07 -49.51 8.90
CA ASP A 66 -13.33 -50.50 7.85
C ASP A 66 -12.01 -51.18 7.41
N LEU A 67 -10.91 -50.42 7.41
CA LEU A 67 -9.56 -50.90 7.08
C LEU A 67 -8.90 -51.61 8.27
N ASP A 68 -9.03 -51.07 9.48
CA ASP A 68 -8.50 -51.63 10.72
C ASP A 68 -9.54 -51.55 11.85
N PRO A 69 -10.33 -52.64 12.05
CA PRO A 69 -11.37 -52.68 13.08
C PRO A 69 -10.83 -52.54 14.52
N GLY A 70 -9.53 -52.74 14.74
CA GLY A 70 -8.89 -52.61 16.04
C GLY A 70 -8.42 -51.19 16.37
N ASN A 71 -8.64 -50.21 15.48
CA ASN A 71 -8.07 -48.89 15.62
C ASN A 71 -8.76 -48.06 16.72
N GLU A 72 -8.14 -47.98 17.90
CA GLU A 72 -8.69 -47.24 19.05
C GLU A 72 -8.86 -45.75 18.76
N GLN A 73 -7.96 -45.14 17.98
CA GLN A 73 -8.00 -43.72 17.67
C GLN A 73 -9.22 -43.36 16.81
N ALA A 74 -9.53 -44.16 15.79
CA ALA A 74 -10.71 -43.95 14.96
C ALA A 74 -12.01 -44.15 15.75
N ARG A 75 -12.04 -45.15 16.65
CA ARG A 75 -13.21 -45.40 17.53
C ARG A 75 -13.46 -44.23 18.49
N LEU A 76 -12.43 -43.77 19.19
CA LEU A 76 -12.53 -42.60 20.07
C LEU A 76 -12.95 -41.34 19.28
N GLY A 77 -12.42 -41.17 18.07
CA GLY A 77 -12.79 -40.06 17.19
C GLY A 77 -14.26 -40.04 16.78
N LEU A 78 -14.90 -41.20 16.61
CA LEU A 78 -16.34 -41.32 16.39
C LEU A 78 -17.14 -41.04 17.66
N GLU A 79 -16.71 -41.59 18.79
CA GLU A 79 -17.36 -41.35 20.09
C GLU A 79 -17.42 -39.84 20.42
N MET A 80 -16.30 -39.13 20.23
CA MET A 80 -16.24 -37.67 20.40
C MET A 80 -17.13 -36.88 19.43
N LEU A 81 -17.49 -37.44 18.27
CA LEU A 81 -18.41 -36.81 17.32
C LEU A 81 -19.88 -37.13 17.62
N ASP A 82 -20.12 -38.15 18.43
CA ASP A 82 -21.46 -38.63 18.82
C ASP A 82 -21.90 -38.04 20.15
N GLU A 83 -20.93 -37.62 20.96
CA GLU A 83 -21.17 -36.64 21.99
C GLU A 83 -21.63 -35.34 21.33
N ASP A 84 -22.94 -35.13 21.31
CA ASP A 84 -23.50 -33.79 21.11
C ASP A 84 -22.77 -32.85 22.09
N PRO A 85 -22.24 -31.70 21.64
CA PRO A 85 -21.82 -30.69 22.60
C PRO A 85 -23.01 -30.47 23.52
N PRO A 86 -22.85 -30.60 24.84
CA PRO A 86 -23.99 -30.53 25.74
C PRO A 86 -24.69 -29.21 25.46
N ALA A 87 -25.92 -29.27 24.93
CA ALA A 87 -26.73 -28.09 24.64
C ALA A 87 -26.77 -27.15 25.86
N THR A 88 -26.67 -27.75 27.05
CA THR A 88 -26.60 -27.07 28.34
C THR A 88 -25.33 -26.26 28.57
N ALA A 89 -24.17 -26.55 27.96
CA ALA A 89 -22.93 -25.81 28.25
C ALA A 89 -22.87 -24.45 27.54
N GLU A 90 -23.39 -24.36 26.31
CA GLU A 90 -23.54 -23.08 25.62
C GLU A 90 -24.63 -22.24 26.32
N ASP A 91 -25.77 -22.86 26.65
CA ASP A 91 -26.85 -22.22 27.40
C ASP A 91 -26.40 -21.76 28.81
N GLU A 92 -25.60 -22.57 29.52
CA GLU A 92 -25.05 -22.23 30.84
C GLU A 92 -24.04 -21.09 30.76
N LEU A 93 -23.15 -21.11 29.77
CA LEU A 93 -22.19 -20.02 29.55
C LEU A 93 -22.93 -18.72 29.22
N GLU A 94 -23.93 -18.78 28.35
CA GLU A 94 -24.76 -17.62 28.01
C GLU A 94 -25.51 -17.09 29.24
N ALA A 95 -26.07 -17.99 30.07
CA ALA A 95 -26.71 -17.62 31.33
C ALA A 95 -25.74 -16.96 32.32
N VAL A 96 -24.51 -17.46 32.43
CA VAL A 96 -23.46 -16.90 33.28
C VAL A 96 -23.03 -15.51 32.80
N LEU A 97 -22.82 -15.34 31.49
CA LEU A 97 -22.48 -14.04 30.88
C LEU A 97 -23.59 -13.02 31.08
N ALA A 98 -24.85 -13.42 30.85
CA ALA A 98 -26.00 -12.56 31.08
C ALA A 98 -26.13 -12.15 32.57
N ALA A 99 -25.87 -13.07 33.49
CA ALA A 99 -25.86 -12.76 34.93
C ALA A 99 -24.70 -11.83 35.33
N ALA A 100 -23.53 -11.99 34.73
CA ALA A 100 -22.39 -11.10 34.95
C ALA A 100 -22.66 -9.68 34.43
N SER A 101 -23.24 -9.54 33.22
CA SER A 101 -23.62 -8.24 32.65
C SER A 101 -24.58 -7.49 33.57
N ARG A 102 -25.66 -8.15 34.04
CA ARG A 102 -26.63 -7.51 34.95
C ARG A 102 -26.00 -7.02 36.25
N ARG A 103 -25.10 -7.82 36.85
CA ARG A 103 -24.37 -7.41 38.06
C ARG A 103 -23.47 -6.21 37.82
N LEU A 104 -22.86 -6.13 36.64
CA LEU A 104 -22.04 -5.00 36.24
C LEU A 104 -22.90 -3.74 36.10
N ASP A 105 -24.03 -3.83 35.39
CA ASP A 105 -24.96 -2.72 35.19
C ASP A 105 -25.51 -2.19 36.52
N GLU A 106 -25.86 -3.10 37.44
CA GLU A 106 -26.34 -2.73 38.77
C GLU A 106 -25.24 -2.10 39.65
N ALA A 107 -23.99 -2.55 39.52
CA ALA A 107 -22.86 -1.96 40.22
C ALA A 107 -22.46 -0.58 39.66
N VAL A 108 -22.59 -0.38 38.35
CA VAL A 108 -22.35 0.91 37.68
C VAL A 108 -23.46 1.92 38.00
N GLY A 109 -24.70 1.44 38.10
CA GLY A 109 -25.87 2.28 38.35
C GLY A 109 -26.27 3.12 37.13
N PRO A 110 -27.48 3.74 37.15
CA PRO A 110 -27.85 4.69 36.13
C PRO A 110 -26.92 5.92 36.23
N PRO A 111 -26.46 6.49 35.10
CA PRO A 111 -25.71 7.74 35.13
C PRO A 111 -26.56 8.81 35.84
N PRO A 112 -25.97 9.61 36.75
CA PRO A 112 -26.72 10.61 37.47
C PRO A 112 -27.32 11.63 36.49
N PRO A 113 -28.58 12.08 36.68
CA PRO A 113 -29.34 12.84 35.69
C PRO A 113 -28.75 14.21 35.32
N ASP A 114 -27.80 14.71 36.11
CA ASP A 114 -27.16 16.02 35.93
C ASP A 114 -25.69 15.94 35.51
N GLU A 115 -25.09 14.74 35.38
CA GLU A 115 -23.78 14.59 34.75
C GLU A 115 -23.97 14.51 33.22
N LEU A 116 -24.10 15.68 32.60
CA LEU A 116 -23.55 15.85 31.26
C LEU A 116 -22.08 15.47 31.37
N SER A 117 -21.69 14.38 30.73
CA SER A 117 -20.27 14.04 30.67
C SER A 117 -19.52 15.27 30.10
N PRO A 118 -18.28 15.57 30.54
CA PRO A 118 -17.48 16.62 29.90
C PRO A 118 -17.33 16.42 28.37
N ASP A 119 -17.66 15.22 27.88
CA ASP A 119 -17.67 14.83 26.47
C ASP A 119 -19.00 15.14 25.74
N ASP A 120 -20.08 15.50 26.46
CA ASP A 120 -21.39 15.90 25.89
C ASP A 120 -21.50 17.40 25.62
N GLU A 121 -20.45 18.18 25.90
CA GLU A 121 -20.41 19.59 25.53
C GLU A 121 -20.37 19.70 24.00
N VAL A 122 -21.50 20.12 23.40
CA VAL A 122 -21.66 20.17 21.95
C VAL A 122 -20.64 21.14 21.34
N LEU A 123 -19.65 20.59 20.64
CA LEU A 123 -18.60 21.39 20.02
C LEU A 123 -19.08 21.89 18.67
N TYR A 124 -18.63 23.09 18.32
CA TYR A 124 -18.84 23.65 16.99
C TYR A 124 -17.57 23.53 16.15
N CYS A 125 -17.75 23.33 14.85
CA CYS A 125 -16.61 23.25 13.94
C CYS A 125 -15.82 24.56 13.94
N ALA A 126 -14.50 24.47 14.10
CA ALA A 126 -13.61 25.64 14.12
C ALA A 126 -13.70 26.51 12.84
N ASN A 127 -14.06 25.92 11.69
CA ASN A 127 -14.24 26.64 10.42
C ASN A 127 -15.69 27.00 10.12
N HIS A 128 -16.65 26.37 10.81
CA HIS A 128 -18.09 26.58 10.61
C HIS A 128 -18.76 26.66 11.99
N PRO A 129 -18.82 27.87 12.60
CA PRO A 129 -19.30 28.05 13.96
C PRO A 129 -20.77 27.67 14.18
N ASN A 130 -21.55 27.56 13.11
CA ASN A 130 -22.97 27.21 13.16
C ASN A 130 -23.23 25.72 12.88
N VAL A 131 -22.19 24.88 12.97
CA VAL A 131 -22.27 23.44 12.70
C VAL A 131 -21.70 22.69 13.90
N GLU A 132 -22.59 21.99 14.60
CA GLU A 132 -22.26 21.07 15.67
C GLU A 132 -21.46 19.89 15.12
N THR A 133 -20.47 19.43 15.88
CA THR A 133 -19.62 18.32 15.48
C THR A 133 -19.04 17.56 16.65
N MET A 134 -19.08 16.23 16.55
CA MET A 134 -18.34 15.33 17.45
C MET A 134 -17.00 14.90 16.87
N LEU A 135 -16.70 15.28 15.62
CA LEU A 135 -15.45 14.90 14.96
C LEU A 135 -14.30 15.82 15.38
N ARG A 136 -13.19 15.22 15.80
CA ARG A 136 -11.94 15.92 16.14
C ARG A 136 -10.80 15.46 15.23
N CYS A 137 -9.89 16.35 14.91
CA CYS A 137 -8.69 15.99 14.17
C CYS A 137 -7.75 15.14 15.04
N ASN A 138 -7.38 13.94 14.60
CA ASN A 138 -6.46 13.05 15.35
C ASN A 138 -5.12 13.74 15.71
N ARG A 139 -4.61 14.64 14.87
CA ARG A 139 -3.31 15.28 15.10
C ARG A 139 -3.34 16.47 16.07
N CYS A 140 -4.36 17.32 16.00
CA CYS A 140 -4.39 18.59 16.73
C CYS A 140 -5.60 18.74 17.65
N GLY A 141 -6.48 17.74 17.73
CA GLY A 141 -7.65 17.73 18.62
C GLY A 141 -8.78 18.69 18.24
N LYS A 142 -8.56 19.59 17.28
CA LYS A 142 -9.54 20.63 16.95
C LYS A 142 -10.85 20.06 16.37
N PRO A 143 -12.01 20.64 16.73
CA PRO A 143 -13.31 20.21 16.24
C PRO A 143 -13.49 20.56 14.76
N ILE A 144 -13.84 19.56 13.96
CA ILE A 144 -14.03 19.66 12.51
C ILE A 144 -15.37 19.05 12.13
N CYS A 145 -16.12 19.65 11.21
CA CYS A 145 -17.32 19.00 10.66
C CYS A 145 -16.96 17.98 9.56
N THR A 146 -17.94 17.17 9.16
CA THR A 146 -17.84 16.21 8.04
C THR A 146 -17.36 16.84 6.73
N ARG A 147 -17.70 18.12 6.48
CA ARG A 147 -17.22 18.89 5.30
C ARG A 147 -15.74 19.29 5.37
N CYS A 148 -15.23 19.50 6.58
CA CYS A 148 -13.83 19.88 6.80
C CYS A 148 -12.90 18.67 6.98
N ALA A 149 -13.45 17.51 7.34
CA ALA A 149 -12.73 16.28 7.56
C ALA A 149 -12.20 15.69 6.25
N LYS A 150 -10.94 15.26 6.26
CA LYS A 150 -10.30 14.49 5.21
C LYS A 150 -9.90 13.14 5.79
N LEU A 151 -10.28 12.05 5.11
CA LEU A 151 -9.94 10.69 5.52
C LEU A 151 -8.43 10.47 5.32
N THR A 152 -7.77 9.92 6.33
CA THR A 152 -6.38 9.44 6.27
C THR A 152 -6.33 8.01 6.83
N PRO A 153 -5.24 7.24 6.61
CA PRO A 153 -5.15 5.86 7.08
C PRO A 153 -5.34 5.67 8.58
N VAL A 154 -5.08 6.72 9.38
CA VAL A 154 -5.19 6.73 10.85
C VAL A 154 -6.42 7.52 11.34
N GLY A 155 -7.42 7.73 10.49
CA GLY A 155 -8.66 8.45 10.82
C GLY A 155 -8.77 9.84 10.18
N TYR A 156 -9.62 10.70 10.76
CA TYR A 156 -9.92 12.01 10.20
C TYR A 156 -8.87 13.07 10.55
N ARG A 157 -8.45 13.84 9.54
CA ARG A 157 -7.56 15.01 9.69
C ARG A 157 -8.18 16.27 9.10
N CYS A 158 -7.80 17.41 9.69
CA CYS A 158 -8.15 18.73 9.17
C CYS A 158 -7.24 19.13 7.99
N ARG A 159 -7.68 20.14 7.22
CA ARG A 159 -6.93 20.65 6.06
C ARG A 159 -5.58 21.28 6.41
N GLU A 160 -5.49 22.01 7.52
CA GLU A 160 -4.23 22.64 7.96
C GLU A 160 -3.15 21.60 8.33
N CYS A 161 -3.48 20.56 9.10
CA CYS A 161 -2.52 19.52 9.45
C CYS A 161 -2.08 18.72 8.22
N LEU A 162 -2.96 18.53 7.24
CA LEU A 162 -2.59 17.91 5.96
C LEU A 162 -1.67 18.83 5.15
N GLY A 163 -1.96 20.13 5.10
CA GLY A 163 -1.12 21.12 4.43
C GLY A 163 0.28 21.20 5.03
N GLN A 164 0.41 21.16 6.36
CA GLN A 164 1.70 21.13 7.04
C GLN A 164 2.50 19.85 6.75
N GLN A 165 1.86 18.68 6.72
CA GLN A 165 2.54 17.44 6.32
C GLN A 165 3.06 17.52 4.88
N GLN A 166 2.28 18.09 3.96
CA GLN A 166 2.71 18.32 2.59
C GLN A 166 3.85 19.34 2.52
N ALA A 167 3.82 20.41 3.32
CA ALA A 167 4.86 21.44 3.34
C ALA A 167 6.22 20.93 3.83
N VAL A 168 6.27 19.94 4.72
CA VAL A 168 7.52 19.27 5.12
C VAL A 168 8.22 18.59 3.93
N PHE A 169 7.46 18.14 2.93
CA PHE A 169 8.03 17.59 1.69
C PHE A 169 8.47 18.66 0.68
N TYR A 170 8.05 19.92 0.84
CA TYR A 170 8.41 21.05 -0.03
C TYR A 170 9.36 22.02 0.68
N THR A 171 10.54 21.52 1.07
CA THR A 171 11.66 22.34 1.57
C THR A 171 12.57 22.81 0.43
N GLY A 172 11.97 23.28 -0.67
CA GLY A 172 12.73 23.93 -1.74
C GLY A 172 13.03 25.36 -1.32
N GLY A 173 14.30 25.68 -1.06
CA GLY A 173 14.70 27.04 -0.72
C GLY A 173 14.64 27.94 -1.96
N ALA A 174 14.45 29.25 -1.78
CA ALA A 174 14.56 30.21 -2.88
C ALA A 174 15.91 30.09 -3.64
N LEU A 175 16.96 29.69 -2.93
CA LEU A 175 18.29 29.43 -3.47
C LEU A 175 18.33 28.30 -4.50
N ASP A 176 17.45 27.28 -4.40
CA ASP A 176 17.41 26.17 -5.35
C ASP A 176 16.94 26.63 -6.73
N TYR A 177 16.04 27.62 -6.78
CA TYR A 177 15.58 28.21 -8.05
C TYR A 177 16.66 29.10 -8.68
N VAL A 178 17.39 29.87 -7.86
CA VAL A 178 18.47 30.74 -8.35
C VAL A 178 19.64 29.89 -8.89
N LEU A 179 20.09 28.88 -8.13
CA LEU A 179 21.16 27.98 -8.55
C LEU A 179 20.76 27.15 -9.78
N GLY A 180 19.56 26.56 -9.77
CA GLY A 180 19.07 25.78 -10.90
C GLY A 180 18.89 26.61 -12.17
N GLY A 181 18.38 27.84 -12.04
CA GLY A 181 18.24 28.78 -13.14
C GLY A 181 19.58 29.23 -13.71
N ALA A 182 20.54 29.60 -12.84
CA ALA A 182 21.88 30.03 -13.27
C ALA A 182 22.61 28.93 -14.06
N VAL A 183 22.59 27.70 -13.57
CA VAL A 183 23.22 26.55 -14.25
C VAL A 183 22.53 26.24 -15.59
N ALA A 184 21.20 26.27 -15.62
CA ALA A 184 20.43 26.05 -16.84
C ALA A 184 20.68 27.14 -17.90
N LEU A 185 20.79 28.40 -17.48
CA LEU A 185 21.08 29.53 -18.36
C LEU A 185 22.47 29.39 -18.99
N VAL A 186 23.48 29.09 -18.18
CA VAL A 186 24.87 28.95 -18.65
C VAL A 186 25.02 27.73 -19.57
N LEU A 187 24.57 26.55 -19.14
CA LEU A 187 24.70 25.33 -19.94
C LEU A 187 23.82 25.34 -21.19
N GLY A 188 22.59 25.86 -21.09
CA GLY A 188 21.68 26.00 -22.22
C GLY A 188 22.19 27.00 -23.27
N GLY A 189 22.77 28.12 -22.83
CA GLY A 189 23.40 29.10 -23.70
C GLY A 189 24.66 28.57 -24.38
N LEU A 190 25.55 27.91 -23.64
CA LEU A 190 26.75 27.25 -24.19
C LEU A 190 26.38 26.19 -25.23
N ALA A 191 25.41 25.32 -24.92
CA ALA A 191 24.94 24.29 -25.83
C ALA A 191 24.32 24.89 -27.11
N SER A 192 23.49 25.93 -26.97
CA SER A 192 22.85 26.60 -28.11
C SER A 192 23.86 27.34 -28.99
N PHE A 193 24.85 27.99 -28.38
CA PHE A 193 25.93 28.68 -29.10
C PHE A 193 26.82 27.69 -29.87
N LEU A 194 27.22 26.58 -29.23
CA LEU A 194 28.03 25.56 -29.85
C LEU A 194 27.29 24.87 -31.00
N MET A 195 25.99 24.62 -30.83
CA MET A 195 25.14 24.04 -31.87
C MET A 195 24.99 24.99 -33.08
N SER A 196 24.86 26.30 -32.83
CA SER A 196 24.81 27.31 -33.90
C SER A 196 26.14 27.41 -34.67
N ALA A 197 27.28 27.10 -34.05
CA ALA A 197 28.59 27.15 -34.71
C ALA A 197 28.87 25.91 -35.58
N ILE A 198 28.37 24.73 -35.19
CA ILE A 198 28.63 23.45 -35.87
C ILE A 198 27.73 23.28 -37.11
N GLY A 199 26.53 23.86 -37.12
CA GLY A 199 25.70 24.03 -38.33
C GLY A 199 25.15 22.74 -38.98
N PHE A 200 25.46 21.56 -38.46
CA PHE A 200 24.99 20.28 -39.01
C PHE A 200 23.64 19.87 -38.39
N TRP A 201 22.59 19.79 -39.21
CA TRP A 201 21.24 19.44 -38.74
C TRP A 201 21.13 18.04 -38.10
N PHE A 202 21.89 17.06 -38.59
CA PHE A 202 21.85 15.68 -38.08
C PHE A 202 22.15 15.59 -36.58
N PHE A 203 23.07 16.43 -36.09
CA PHE A 203 23.42 16.46 -34.68
C PHE A 203 22.32 17.06 -33.80
N ALA A 204 21.47 17.96 -34.33
CA ALA A 204 20.38 18.55 -33.55
C ALA A 204 19.35 17.51 -33.10
N LEU A 205 19.06 16.52 -33.95
CA LEU A 205 18.04 15.49 -33.67
C LEU A 205 18.50 14.50 -32.60
N ILE A 206 19.76 14.05 -32.68
CA ILE A 206 20.31 13.05 -31.75
C ILE A 206 20.80 13.72 -30.46
N LEU A 207 21.44 14.88 -30.55
CA LEU A 207 22.03 15.55 -29.39
C LEU A 207 21.03 16.39 -28.59
N GLY A 208 19.92 16.83 -29.19
CA GLY A 208 18.90 17.63 -28.48
C GLY A 208 18.41 16.98 -27.19
N PRO A 209 17.85 15.75 -27.25
CA PRO A 209 17.37 15.05 -26.06
C PRO A 209 18.49 14.69 -25.07
N THR A 210 19.67 14.29 -25.55
CA THR A 210 20.78 13.88 -24.67
C THR A 210 21.36 15.06 -23.91
N ILE A 211 21.52 16.21 -24.58
CA ILE A 211 21.95 17.46 -23.95
C ILE A 211 20.87 17.94 -22.97
N GLY A 212 19.58 17.88 -23.33
CA GLY A 212 18.48 18.23 -22.42
C GLY A 212 18.46 17.37 -21.14
N ILE A 213 18.70 16.06 -21.26
CA ILE A 213 18.80 15.15 -20.10
C ILE A 213 20.06 15.46 -19.27
N ALA A 214 21.21 15.70 -19.91
CA ALA A 214 22.45 16.02 -19.23
C ALA A 214 22.33 17.32 -18.41
N ILE A 215 21.73 18.37 -18.98
CA ILE A 215 21.47 19.64 -18.30
C ILE A 215 20.53 19.41 -17.11
N ALA A 216 19.46 18.64 -17.29
CA ALA A 216 18.52 18.35 -16.20
C ALA A 216 19.18 17.58 -15.04
N GLU A 217 20.08 16.66 -15.33
CA GLU A 217 20.80 15.89 -14.29
C GLU A 217 21.84 16.76 -13.58
N ALA A 218 22.53 17.66 -14.29
CA ALA A 218 23.42 18.65 -13.69
C ALA A 218 22.66 19.60 -12.74
N VAL A 219 21.49 20.11 -13.16
CA VAL A 219 20.63 20.95 -12.31
C VAL A 219 20.16 20.16 -11.07
N ARG A 220 19.75 18.91 -11.23
CA ARG A 220 19.35 18.05 -10.09
C ARG A 220 20.49 17.79 -9.12
N PHE A 221 21.71 17.61 -9.63
CA PHE A 221 22.90 17.42 -8.80
C PHE A 221 23.17 18.65 -7.93
N VAL A 222 23.12 19.86 -8.53
CA VAL A 222 23.33 21.13 -7.83
C VAL A 222 22.22 21.40 -6.79
N VAL A 223 20.96 21.11 -7.13
CA VAL A 223 19.79 21.30 -6.24
C VAL A 223 19.66 20.15 -5.21
N ARG A 224 20.67 19.27 -5.11
CA ARG A 224 20.71 18.13 -4.17
C ARG A 224 19.44 17.25 -4.23
N ARG A 225 18.84 17.10 -5.42
CA ARG A 225 17.60 16.34 -5.65
C ARG A 225 16.39 16.77 -4.80
N ARG A 226 16.35 18.03 -4.32
CA ARG A 226 15.15 18.56 -3.65
C ARG A 226 13.99 18.66 -4.63
N ARG A 227 12.82 18.16 -4.25
CA ARG A 227 11.63 18.08 -5.11
C ARG A 227 10.87 19.41 -5.07
N SER A 228 11.07 20.30 -6.06
CA SER A 228 10.37 21.58 -6.13
C SER A 228 9.45 21.67 -7.35
N ARG A 229 8.22 22.13 -7.12
CA ARG A 229 7.12 22.11 -8.11
C ARG A 229 7.35 23.03 -9.31
N TYR A 230 8.15 24.08 -9.14
CA TYR A 230 8.41 25.09 -10.17
C TYR A 230 9.80 24.98 -10.83
N LEU A 231 10.63 24.00 -10.45
CA LEU A 231 12.00 23.85 -10.97
C LEU A 231 12.02 23.70 -12.50
N ALA A 232 11.14 22.85 -13.02
CA ALA A 232 11.04 22.58 -14.45
C ALA A 232 10.70 23.85 -15.24
N ALA A 233 9.83 24.71 -14.71
CA ALA A 233 9.46 25.97 -15.35
C ALA A 233 10.63 26.97 -15.35
N VAL A 234 11.32 27.11 -14.21
CA VAL A 234 12.48 28.02 -14.07
C VAL A 234 13.62 27.60 -15.00
N VAL A 235 13.91 26.30 -15.08
CA VAL A 235 14.94 25.75 -15.98
C VAL A 235 14.56 25.96 -17.44
N ALA A 236 13.31 25.68 -17.82
CA ALA A 236 12.83 25.90 -19.19
C ALA A 236 12.97 27.36 -19.62
N VAL A 237 12.51 28.30 -18.80
CA VAL A 237 12.66 29.74 -19.07
C VAL A 237 14.13 30.14 -19.19
N SER A 238 14.98 29.64 -18.29
CA SER A 238 16.41 29.95 -18.29
C SER A 238 17.13 29.43 -19.54
N MET A 239 16.77 28.24 -20.04
CA MET A 239 17.31 27.68 -21.29
C MET A 239 16.88 28.51 -22.50
N VAL A 240 15.62 28.96 -22.54
CA VAL A 240 15.13 29.83 -23.61
C VAL A 240 15.89 31.15 -23.62
N VAL A 241 16.04 31.79 -22.46
CA VAL A 241 16.77 33.05 -22.30
C VAL A 241 18.24 32.88 -22.70
N GLY A 242 18.88 31.80 -22.26
CA GLY A 242 20.27 31.49 -22.60
C GLY A 242 20.49 31.25 -24.10
N ALA A 243 19.47 30.79 -24.83
CA ALA A 243 19.55 30.54 -26.26
C ALA A 243 19.33 31.80 -27.13
N ILE A 244 18.82 32.90 -26.57
CA ILE A 244 18.54 34.15 -27.32
C ILE A 244 19.75 34.63 -28.13
N PRO A 245 20.99 34.68 -27.59
CA PRO A 245 22.15 35.13 -28.36
C PRO A 245 22.47 34.23 -29.56
N ALA A 246 22.34 32.90 -29.42
CA ALA A 246 22.56 31.95 -30.50
C ALA A 246 21.44 32.05 -31.57
N LEU A 247 20.22 32.30 -31.13
CA LEU A 247 19.07 32.52 -32.01
C LEU A 247 19.25 33.82 -32.82
N LEU A 248 19.78 34.87 -32.19
CA LEU A 248 20.14 36.14 -32.87
C LEU A 248 21.23 35.94 -33.93
N LEU A 249 22.26 35.14 -33.65
CA LEU A 249 23.33 34.85 -34.61
C LEU A 249 22.85 34.01 -35.80
N SER A 250 21.81 33.20 -35.61
CA SER A 250 21.24 32.36 -36.68
C SER A 250 20.25 33.09 -37.59
N LEU A 251 19.90 34.36 -37.32
CA LEU A 251 18.97 35.17 -38.15
C LEU A 251 19.38 35.27 -39.64
N GLY A 252 20.66 35.10 -39.96
CA GLY A 252 21.16 35.15 -41.33
C GLY A 252 20.76 33.98 -42.23
N SER A 253 20.21 32.88 -41.68
CA SER A 253 19.82 31.69 -42.45
C SER A 253 18.55 31.05 -41.92
N ILE A 254 17.53 30.91 -42.77
CA ILE A 254 16.24 30.27 -42.44
C ILE A 254 16.46 28.83 -41.96
N TRP A 255 17.40 28.11 -42.58
CA TRP A 255 17.75 26.75 -42.15
C TRP A 255 18.36 26.75 -40.75
N SER A 256 19.27 27.66 -40.43
CA SER A 256 19.88 27.74 -39.09
C SER A 256 18.87 28.06 -37.99
N LEU A 257 17.87 28.91 -38.29
CA LEU A 257 16.76 29.22 -37.39
C LEU A 257 15.87 28.02 -37.10
N LEU A 258 15.48 27.27 -38.15
CA LEU A 258 14.65 26.08 -37.99
C LEU A 258 15.36 25.00 -37.16
N ILE A 259 16.67 24.83 -37.38
CA ILE A 259 17.48 23.86 -36.66
C ILE A 259 17.62 24.25 -35.18
N SER A 260 17.96 25.51 -34.91
CA SER A 260 18.14 26.03 -33.54
C SER A 260 16.81 26.02 -32.76
N GLY A 261 15.70 26.34 -33.43
CA GLY A 261 14.37 26.26 -32.86
C GLY A 261 13.96 24.83 -32.52
N LEU A 262 14.17 23.87 -33.44
CA LEU A 262 13.89 22.45 -33.20
C LEU A 262 14.73 21.90 -32.04
N PHE A 263 16.02 22.19 -32.02
CA PHE A 263 16.93 21.79 -30.94
C PHE A 263 16.43 22.29 -29.59
N LEU A 264 16.06 23.57 -29.51
CA LEU A 264 15.57 24.20 -28.27
C LEU A 264 14.27 23.55 -27.77
N VAL A 265 13.33 23.26 -28.66
CA VAL A 265 12.07 22.58 -28.30
C VAL A 265 12.34 21.18 -27.75
N LEU A 266 13.22 20.41 -28.41
CA LEU A 266 13.57 19.06 -27.96
C LEU A 266 14.35 19.07 -26.63
N ALA A 267 15.33 19.97 -26.49
CA ALA A 267 16.15 20.08 -25.29
C ALA A 267 15.32 20.54 -24.08
N VAL A 268 14.47 21.56 -24.24
CA VAL A 268 13.58 22.06 -23.18
C VAL A 268 12.52 21.00 -22.82
N GLY A 269 11.94 20.32 -23.82
CA GLY A 269 10.98 19.24 -23.61
C GLY A 269 11.57 18.08 -22.81
N ALA A 270 12.77 17.62 -23.18
CA ALA A 270 13.47 16.55 -22.47
C ALA A 270 13.85 16.95 -21.03
N ALA A 271 14.35 18.18 -20.83
CA ALA A 271 14.70 18.69 -19.52
C ALA A 271 13.45 18.83 -18.61
N ALA A 272 12.35 19.36 -19.14
CA ALA A 272 11.11 19.53 -18.38
C ALA A 272 10.46 18.18 -18.03
N ALA A 273 10.46 17.21 -18.95
CA ALA A 273 9.94 15.86 -18.69
C ALA A 273 10.76 15.15 -17.59
N ARG A 274 12.07 15.35 -17.58
CA ARG A 274 12.96 14.81 -16.55
C ARG A 274 12.75 15.52 -15.21
N LEU A 275 12.55 16.84 -15.17
CA LEU A 275 12.45 17.59 -13.90
C LEU A 275 11.07 17.56 -13.22
N ARG A 276 10.03 17.04 -13.88
CA ARG A 276 8.71 16.76 -13.28
C ARG A 276 8.77 15.54 -12.35
#